data_AF-A0A8T7ESQ4-F1
#
_entry.id   AF-A0A8T7ESQ4-F1
#
_cell.length_a   1.000
_cell.length_b   1.000
_cell.length_c   1.000
_cell.angle_alpha   90.00
_cell.angle_beta   90.00
_cell.angle_gamma   90.00
#
_symmetry.space_group_name_H-M   'P 1'
#
loop_
_entity.id
_entity.type
_entity.pdbx_description
1 polymer ?
#
loop_
_entity_poly.entity_id
_entity_poly.type
_entity_poly.pdbx_seq_one_letter_code
_entity_poly.pdbx_strand_id
1 'polypeptide(L)'
;MGTLAERPVTIDADGKLFGPGAIDMKGGITIVLTAIRGLRELGQFPNRPVWVLMTSDEEVGSVHSIPVLREIAQGLRPRDGHGASDAGRRAQDVAQGAGELPRACRGPRGSRRQPAGEGYQRDRRTGAADRQDQPAERPQERHIRQRHDGRRRQRWQRHPGPKASAYIDTRVMTLRALKTIKSSLSDLQPHIPGAKVWVEEIHGREPMEHNAQMERSFAQCKAIGEKVGLTVREDGSGGGSDGNITAAMGVPTLDGLGPQGDGLHAVHEHVVINSLPQRAALIAGMLKEWVSE
;
A
#
# COMPACT_ATOMS: atom_id res chain seq x y z
N MET A 1 -25.47 -10.62 -8.60
CA MET A 1 -24.53 -11.06 -9.66
C MET A 1 -23.11 -11.05 -9.08
N GLY A 2 -22.28 -12.01 -9.46
CA GLY A 2 -20.89 -12.12 -8.97
C GLY A 2 -20.81 -12.35 -7.46
N THR A 3 -19.76 -11.84 -6.82
CA THR A 3 -19.47 -11.99 -5.38
C THR A 3 -20.65 -11.63 -4.47
N LEU A 4 -21.52 -10.70 -4.89
CA LEU A 4 -22.71 -10.31 -4.12
C LEU A 4 -23.78 -11.41 -4.02
N ALA A 5 -23.76 -12.42 -4.91
CA ALA A 5 -24.67 -13.57 -4.79
C ALA A 5 -24.30 -14.46 -3.58
N GLU A 6 -23.01 -14.55 -3.25
CA GLU A 6 -22.50 -15.35 -2.14
C GLU A 6 -22.28 -14.50 -0.88
N ARG A 7 -21.94 -13.21 -1.05
CA ARG A 7 -21.65 -12.24 0.01
C ARG A 7 -22.56 -11.01 -0.15
N PRO A 8 -23.87 -11.15 0.11
CA PRO A 8 -24.80 -10.04 0.01
C PRO A 8 -24.45 -8.94 1.02
N VAL A 9 -24.85 -7.71 0.67
CA VAL A 9 -24.72 -6.59 1.61
C VAL A 9 -25.67 -6.81 2.77
N THR A 10 -25.16 -6.72 3.99
CA THR A 10 -25.96 -6.85 5.21
C THR A 10 -25.60 -5.73 6.18
N ILE A 11 -26.55 -5.37 7.04
CA ILE A 11 -26.34 -4.40 8.11
C ILE A 11 -26.72 -5.08 9.41
N ASP A 12 -25.83 -5.05 10.40
CA ASP A 12 -26.11 -5.60 11.73
C ASP A 12 -26.77 -4.57 12.66
N ALA A 13 -27.16 -5.03 13.85
CA ALA A 13 -27.81 -4.18 14.86
C ALA A 13 -26.89 -3.08 15.43
N ASP A 14 -25.57 -3.25 15.29
CA ASP A 14 -24.57 -2.27 15.74
C ASP A 14 -24.30 -1.19 14.68
N GLY A 15 -24.98 -1.25 13.53
CA GLY A 15 -24.83 -0.29 12.43
C GLY A 15 -23.57 -0.51 11.60
N LYS A 16 -23.06 -1.75 11.54
CA LYS A 16 -21.98 -2.13 10.62
C LYS A 16 -22.58 -2.62 9.31
N LEU A 17 -22.08 -2.10 8.19
CA LEU A 17 -22.44 -2.54 6.85
C LEU A 17 -21.35 -3.48 6.32
N PHE A 18 -21.70 -4.75 6.16
CA PHE A 18 -20.84 -5.78 5.58
C PHE A 18 -21.07 -5.86 4.08
N GLY A 19 -19.99 -5.98 3.32
CA GLY A 19 -20.09 -6.18 1.88
C GLY A 19 -18.74 -6.08 1.17
N PRO A 20 -18.57 -6.76 0.02
CA PRO A 20 -17.34 -6.67 -0.76
C PRO A 20 -17.03 -5.25 -1.23
N GLY A 21 -15.88 -4.74 -0.80
CA GLY A 21 -15.37 -3.41 -1.07
C GLY A 21 -16.06 -2.28 -0.30
N ALA A 22 -16.84 -2.61 0.74
CA ALA A 22 -17.46 -1.63 1.61
C ALA A 22 -16.43 -0.68 2.23
N ILE A 23 -15.34 -1.23 2.80
CA ILE A 23 -14.26 -0.44 3.39
C ILE A 23 -13.16 -0.16 2.36
N ASP A 24 -12.89 -1.12 1.45
CA ASP A 24 -11.82 -1.05 0.44
C ASP A 24 -12.35 -1.10 -1.01
N MET A 25 -12.58 0.02 -1.68
CA MET A 25 -12.59 1.38 -1.13
C MET A 25 -13.86 2.15 -1.47
N LYS A 26 -15.00 1.46 -1.67
CA LYS A 26 -16.28 2.11 -2.01
C LYS A 26 -16.75 3.07 -0.91
N GLY A 27 -16.44 2.78 0.35
CA GLY A 27 -16.66 3.70 1.47
C GLY A 27 -15.89 5.01 1.32
N GLY A 28 -14.62 4.95 0.92
CA GLY A 28 -13.80 6.12 0.62
C GLY A 28 -14.35 6.95 -0.55
N ILE A 29 -14.76 6.27 -1.64
CA ILE A 29 -15.42 6.92 -2.78
C ILE A 29 -16.69 7.65 -2.34
N THR A 30 -17.51 7.00 -1.53
CA THR A 30 -18.76 7.57 -1.00
C THR A 30 -18.47 8.84 -0.19
N ILE A 31 -17.48 8.79 0.70
CA ILE A 31 -17.05 9.94 1.52
C ILE A 31 -16.68 11.15 0.64
N VAL A 32 -15.84 10.95 -0.37
CA VAL A 32 -15.36 12.03 -1.26
C VAL A 32 -16.52 12.63 -2.04
N LEU A 33 -17.38 11.80 -2.64
CA LEU A 33 -18.54 12.26 -3.40
C LEU A 33 -19.53 13.03 -2.52
N THR A 34 -19.78 12.56 -1.29
CA THR A 34 -20.64 13.24 -0.32
C THR A 34 -20.07 14.59 0.11
N ALA A 35 -18.76 14.67 0.37
CA ALA A 35 -18.10 15.93 0.74
C ALA A 35 -18.21 16.98 -0.37
N ILE A 36 -17.93 16.59 -1.62
CA ILE A 36 -18.04 17.46 -2.80
C ILE A 36 -19.48 17.93 -2.99
N ARG A 37 -20.44 17.01 -2.90
CA ARG A 37 -21.86 17.34 -3.04
C ARG A 37 -22.30 18.34 -1.98
N GLY A 38 -21.99 18.10 -0.71
CA GLY A 38 -22.35 18.98 0.39
C GLY A 38 -21.76 20.38 0.25
N LEU A 39 -20.48 20.49 -0.13
CA LEU A 39 -19.84 21.78 -0.38
C LEU A 39 -20.50 22.55 -1.53
N ARG A 40 -20.92 21.86 -2.60
CA ARG A 40 -21.64 22.49 -3.73
C ARG A 40 -23.02 22.97 -3.33
N GLU A 41 -23.80 22.13 -2.63
CA GLU A 41 -25.14 22.47 -2.16
C GLU A 41 -25.13 23.66 -1.19
N LEU A 42 -24.07 23.80 -0.38
CA LEU A 42 -23.88 24.93 0.54
C LEU A 42 -23.27 26.18 -0.10
N GLY A 43 -22.88 26.14 -1.38
CA GLY A 43 -22.15 27.24 -2.02
C GLY A 43 -20.77 27.50 -1.40
N GLN A 44 -20.15 26.48 -0.79
CA GLN A 44 -18.86 26.56 -0.10
C GLN A 44 -17.75 25.78 -0.81
N PHE A 45 -17.96 25.35 -2.05
CA PHE A 45 -16.92 24.69 -2.83
C PHE A 45 -15.74 25.66 -3.05
N PRO A 46 -14.49 25.22 -2.84
CA PRO A 46 -13.35 26.13 -2.88
C PRO A 46 -13.13 26.68 -4.30
N ASN A 47 -12.71 27.94 -4.39
CA ASN A 47 -12.38 28.59 -5.67
C ASN A 47 -10.95 28.23 -6.14
N ARG A 48 -10.67 26.93 -6.22
CA ARG A 48 -9.42 26.36 -6.73
C ARG A 48 -9.70 25.00 -7.39
N PRO A 49 -8.84 24.54 -8.33
CA PRO A 49 -8.98 23.21 -8.89
C PRO A 49 -8.95 22.12 -7.81
N VAL A 50 -9.87 21.17 -7.90
CA VAL A 50 -9.91 19.95 -7.09
C VAL A 50 -10.00 18.78 -8.06
N TRP A 51 -9.05 17.85 -7.95
CA TRP A 51 -8.99 16.65 -8.77
C TRP A 51 -9.41 15.43 -7.96
N VAL A 52 -10.28 14.61 -8.53
CA VAL A 52 -10.65 13.30 -7.98
C VAL A 52 -10.24 12.26 -9.00
N LEU A 53 -9.24 11.45 -8.65
CA LEU A 53 -8.82 10.31 -9.45
C LEU A 53 -9.34 9.03 -8.81
N MET A 54 -10.01 8.20 -9.59
CA MET A 54 -10.47 6.87 -9.18
C MET A 54 -9.78 5.84 -10.08
N THR A 55 -8.99 4.96 -9.48
CA THR A 55 -8.24 3.91 -10.17
C THR A 55 -9.00 2.58 -10.09
N SER A 56 -8.78 1.69 -11.05
CA SER A 56 -9.48 0.39 -11.13
C SER A 56 -8.57 -0.82 -10.93
N ASP A 57 -7.26 -0.59 -10.78
CA ASP A 57 -6.22 -1.61 -10.78
C ASP A 57 -5.28 -1.53 -9.57
N GLU A 58 -5.66 -0.80 -8.51
CA GLU A 58 -4.88 -0.68 -7.26
C GLU A 58 -4.53 -2.06 -6.69
N GLU A 59 -5.57 -2.90 -6.56
CA GLU A 59 -5.51 -4.27 -6.02
C GLU A 59 -4.61 -5.23 -6.80
N VAL A 60 -4.21 -4.85 -8.02
CA VAL A 60 -3.29 -5.62 -8.88
C VAL A 60 -1.96 -4.89 -9.11
N GLY A 61 -1.68 -3.86 -8.31
CA GLY A 61 -0.41 -3.12 -8.30
C GLY A 61 -0.36 -1.86 -9.15
N SER A 62 -1.50 -1.37 -9.64
CA SER A 62 -1.63 -0.09 -10.36
C SER A 62 -0.81 0.02 -11.65
N VAL A 63 -0.61 -1.08 -12.37
CA VAL A 63 0.21 -1.12 -13.59
C VAL A 63 -0.24 -0.07 -14.61
N HIS A 64 -1.55 0.15 -14.76
CA HIS A 64 -2.14 1.10 -15.69
C HIS A 64 -2.37 2.47 -15.06
N SER A 65 -2.62 2.54 -13.75
CA SER A 65 -2.85 3.82 -13.07
C SER A 65 -1.58 4.57 -12.67
N ILE A 66 -0.45 3.89 -12.46
CA ILE A 66 0.84 4.52 -12.10
C ILE A 66 1.24 5.64 -13.08
N PRO A 67 1.22 5.45 -14.41
CA PRO A 67 1.55 6.53 -15.34
C PRO A 67 0.65 7.76 -15.17
N VAL A 68 -0.66 7.55 -14.98
CA VAL A 68 -1.66 8.62 -14.81
C VAL A 68 -1.46 9.33 -13.47
N LEU A 69 -1.24 8.58 -12.39
CA LEU A 69 -0.92 9.12 -11.05
C LEU A 69 0.32 10.02 -11.10
N ARG A 70 1.37 9.58 -11.79
CA ARG A 70 2.61 10.36 -11.95
C ARG A 70 2.39 11.63 -12.77
N GLU A 71 1.60 11.56 -13.84
CA GLU A 71 1.24 12.72 -14.66
C GLU A 71 0.50 13.78 -13.81
N ILE A 72 -0.55 13.36 -13.11
CA ILE A 72 -1.36 14.24 -12.25
C ILE A 72 -0.51 14.83 -11.11
N ALA A 73 0.32 14.01 -10.45
CA ALA A 73 1.22 14.44 -9.37
C ALA A 73 2.25 15.49 -9.82
N GLN A 74 2.67 15.45 -11.09
CA GLN A 74 3.55 16.47 -11.68
C GLN A 74 2.80 17.78 -12.00
N GLY A 75 1.49 17.83 -11.83
CA GLY A 75 0.64 18.93 -12.26
C GLY A 75 0.39 18.95 -13.76
N LEU A 76 0.67 17.84 -14.45
CA LEU A 76 0.30 17.65 -15.85
C LEU A 76 -1.17 17.19 -15.88
N ARG A 77 -1.97 17.82 -16.74
CA ARG A 77 -3.36 17.40 -16.92
C ARG A 77 -3.36 16.01 -17.56
N PRO A 78 -4.28 15.10 -17.17
CA PRO A 78 -4.64 14.01 -18.06
C PRO A 78 -4.95 14.62 -19.43
N ARG A 79 -4.41 14.04 -20.50
CA ARG A 79 -4.74 14.46 -21.87
C ARG A 79 -6.21 14.15 -22.14
N ASP A 80 -7.09 15.02 -21.69
CA ASP A 80 -8.45 15.07 -22.18
C ASP A 80 -8.35 15.40 -23.67
N GLY A 81 -8.80 14.47 -24.52
CA GLY A 81 -9.08 14.79 -25.90
C GLY A 81 -10.01 16.00 -25.90
N HIS A 82 -9.56 17.08 -26.56
CA HIS A 82 -10.11 18.44 -26.60
C HIS A 82 -9.32 19.44 -25.75
N GLY A 83 -8.41 20.14 -26.46
CA GLY A 83 -7.49 21.08 -25.87
C GLY A 83 -8.17 22.28 -25.23
N ALA A 84 -7.52 22.78 -24.17
CA ALA A 84 -7.55 24.18 -23.82
C ALA A 84 -6.29 24.53 -23.04
N SER A 85 -5.49 25.40 -23.66
CA SER A 85 -4.42 26.19 -23.07
C SER A 85 -4.88 26.84 -21.76
N ASP A 86 -4.26 26.46 -20.65
CA ASP A 86 -4.10 27.37 -19.53
C ASP A 86 -2.92 26.90 -18.66
N ALA A 87 -2.03 27.84 -18.37
CA ALA A 87 -0.74 27.55 -17.76
C ALA A 87 -0.92 27.10 -16.30
N GLY A 88 -0.50 25.87 -16.02
CA GLY A 88 0.06 25.37 -14.76
C GLY A 88 -0.58 25.81 -13.44
N ARG A 89 -1.50 24.99 -12.91
CA ARG A 89 -1.66 24.84 -11.46
C ARG A 89 -1.54 23.36 -11.11
N ARG A 90 -0.53 23.03 -10.28
CA ARG A 90 -0.20 21.64 -9.90
C ARG A 90 -1.33 21.05 -9.06
N ALA A 91 -1.52 19.73 -9.11
CA ALA A 91 -2.14 19.04 -7.99
C ALA A 91 -1.14 19.14 -6.82
N GLN A 92 -1.38 20.08 -5.91
CA GLN A 92 -0.44 20.38 -4.84
C GLN A 92 -0.50 19.36 -3.70
N ASP A 93 -1.61 18.63 -3.56
CA ASP A 93 -1.84 17.72 -2.44
C ASP A 93 -2.73 16.55 -2.88
N VAL A 94 -2.45 15.36 -2.34
CA VAL A 94 -3.22 14.13 -2.63
C VAL A 94 -3.77 13.56 -1.32
N ALA A 95 -5.09 13.35 -1.27
CA ALA A 95 -5.77 12.62 -0.22
C ALA A 95 -6.31 11.32 -0.81
N GLN A 96 -5.81 10.17 -0.33
CA GLN A 96 -6.33 8.86 -0.72
C GLN A 96 -7.11 8.21 0.42
N GLY A 97 -8.06 7.36 0.03
CA GLY A 97 -9.02 6.79 0.96
C GLY A 97 -9.26 5.31 0.74
N ALA A 98 -8.35 4.46 1.21
CA ALA A 98 -8.73 3.22 1.89
C ALA A 98 -8.74 3.48 3.41
N GLY A 99 -9.56 2.77 4.20
CA GLY A 99 -9.73 3.07 5.62
C GLY A 99 -9.49 1.88 6.55
N GLU A 100 -8.49 1.98 7.40
CA GLU A 100 -8.55 1.58 8.81
C GLU A 100 -7.70 2.56 9.63
N LEU A 101 -8.11 2.87 10.86
CA LEU A 101 -7.17 3.22 11.93
C LEU A 101 -6.96 1.92 12.72
N PRO A 102 -5.80 1.25 12.61
CA PRO A 102 -5.57 0.01 13.34
C PRO A 102 -5.78 0.20 14.84
N ARG A 103 -6.48 -0.73 15.49
CA ARG A 103 -6.25 -0.97 16.92
C ARG A 103 -4.90 -1.66 17.06
N ALA A 104 -3.87 -0.87 17.33
CA ALA A 104 -2.58 -1.26 17.91
C ALA A 104 -2.17 -2.73 17.69
N CYS A 105 -1.71 -3.06 16.48
CA CYS A 105 -0.84 -4.22 16.33
C CYS A 105 0.55 -3.84 16.85
N ARG A 106 0.74 -3.92 18.17
CA ARG A 106 2.08 -4.05 18.75
C ARG A 106 2.76 -5.18 17.99
N GLY A 107 3.87 -4.86 17.32
CA GLY A 107 4.66 -5.84 16.57
C GLY A 107 4.86 -7.11 17.38
N PRO A 108 4.90 -8.30 16.75
CA PRO A 108 4.93 -9.56 17.49
C PRO A 108 6.19 -9.60 18.36
N ARG A 109 5.99 -9.38 19.67
CA ARG A 109 6.96 -9.76 20.71
C ARG A 109 7.13 -11.26 20.61
N GLY A 110 8.38 -11.69 20.45
CA GLY A 110 8.73 -13.09 20.35
C GLY A 110 8.18 -13.90 21.53
N SER A 111 7.49 -14.99 21.23
CA SER A 111 7.29 -16.08 22.18
C SER A 111 7.73 -17.38 21.52
N ARG A 112 8.77 -17.97 22.11
CA ARG A 112 9.20 -19.34 21.86
C ARG A 112 8.27 -20.28 22.64
N ARG A 113 7.79 -21.34 21.99
CA ARG A 113 7.79 -22.74 22.48
C ARG A 113 7.40 -23.71 21.33
N GLN A 114 8.28 -24.68 21.09
CA GLN A 114 8.26 -25.85 20.17
C GLN A 114 7.33 -26.98 20.70
N PRO A 115 7.20 -28.22 20.11
CA PRO A 115 7.96 -28.92 19.02
C PRO A 115 7.03 -29.58 17.97
N ALA A 116 7.38 -30.43 16.98
CA ALA A 116 8.51 -31.29 16.64
C ALA A 116 8.45 -31.68 15.14
N GLY A 117 9.57 -32.18 14.58
CA GLY A 117 9.69 -32.84 13.27
C GLY A 117 9.93 -31.84 12.13
N GLU A 118 11.01 -31.87 11.34
CA GLU A 118 12.01 -32.89 11.02
C GLU A 118 13.33 -32.17 10.65
N GLY A 119 14.44 -32.94 10.64
CA GLY A 119 15.84 -32.52 10.67
C GLY A 119 16.27 -31.25 9.92
N TYR A 120 16.86 -30.31 10.67
CA TYR A 120 17.63 -29.17 10.17
C TYR A 120 19.11 -29.43 10.48
N GLN A 121 19.99 -29.50 9.48
CA GLN A 121 21.43 -29.47 9.73
C GLN A 121 21.85 -28.05 10.14
N ARG A 122 22.46 -27.97 11.34
CA ARG A 122 23.09 -26.77 11.90
C ARG A 122 24.48 -26.62 11.27
N ASP A 123 24.74 -25.48 10.65
CA ASP A 123 26.08 -25.06 10.28
C ASP A 123 26.91 -24.85 11.57
N ARG A 124 27.84 -25.77 11.84
CA ARG A 124 28.93 -25.60 12.82
C ARG A 124 30.24 -25.64 12.04
N ARG A 125 30.89 -24.48 11.93
CA ARG A 125 32.30 -24.36 11.56
C ARG A 125 33.16 -25.15 12.56
N THR A 126 33.83 -26.19 12.10
CA THR A 126 35.16 -26.66 12.54
C THR A 126 35.61 -27.82 11.66
N GLY A 127 36.67 -27.59 10.87
CA GLY A 127 37.83 -28.48 10.69
C GLY A 127 37.67 -29.93 10.19
N ALA A 128 38.41 -30.18 9.10
CA ALA A 128 39.09 -31.43 8.71
C ALA A 128 38.33 -32.48 7.87
N ALA A 129 38.82 -32.59 6.63
CA ALA A 129 39.06 -33.78 5.81
C ALA A 129 38.10 -34.98 5.91
N ASP A 130 37.41 -35.29 4.80
CA ASP A 130 37.74 -36.51 4.05
C ASP A 130 37.26 -36.43 2.59
N ARG A 131 37.92 -37.20 1.73
CA ARG A 131 37.84 -37.22 0.26
C ARG A 131 36.63 -37.99 -0.29
N GLN A 132 36.39 -37.72 -1.58
CA GLN A 132 35.80 -38.60 -2.62
C GLN A 132 34.29 -38.88 -2.57
N ASP A 133 33.52 -38.15 -3.37
CA ASP A 133 33.11 -38.63 -4.72
C ASP A 133 32.22 -37.58 -5.41
N GLN A 134 32.59 -37.21 -6.63
CA GLN A 134 31.75 -36.40 -7.53
C GLN A 134 30.97 -37.34 -8.46
N PRO A 135 29.72 -36.96 -8.77
CA PRO A 135 29.34 -36.90 -10.17
C PRO A 135 28.76 -35.52 -10.53
N ALA A 136 29.43 -34.89 -11.49
CA ALA A 136 29.00 -33.83 -12.41
C ALA A 136 27.77 -32.97 -12.00
N GLU A 137 28.05 -31.80 -11.44
CA GLU A 137 27.09 -30.72 -11.23
C GLU A 137 26.52 -30.24 -12.58
N ARG A 138 25.22 -30.47 -12.81
CA ARG A 138 24.49 -29.77 -13.89
C ARG A 138 24.21 -28.33 -13.44
N PRO A 139 24.35 -27.33 -14.33
CA PRO A 139 24.13 -25.93 -13.97
C PRO A 139 22.70 -25.73 -13.48
N GLN A 140 22.55 -25.33 -12.21
CA GLN A 140 21.26 -25.00 -11.62
C GLN A 140 20.94 -23.52 -11.85
N GLU A 141 19.75 -23.26 -12.36
CA GLU A 141 19.24 -21.91 -12.61
C GLU A 141 18.30 -21.51 -11.46
N ARG A 142 18.63 -20.44 -10.74
CA ARG A 142 17.81 -19.94 -9.62
C ARG A 142 17.12 -18.63 -9.97
N HIS A 143 15.78 -18.62 -9.90
CA HIS A 143 14.95 -17.44 -10.18
C HIS A 143 14.30 -16.93 -8.89
N ILE A 144 14.73 -15.77 -8.41
CA ILE A 144 14.10 -15.15 -7.24
C ILE A 144 13.05 -14.14 -7.73
N ARG A 145 11.82 -14.30 -7.23
CA ARG A 145 10.62 -13.54 -7.60
C ARG A 145 10.16 -12.68 -6.42
N GLN A 146 10.31 -11.37 -6.46
CA GLN A 146 9.94 -10.53 -5.31
C GLN A 146 8.42 -10.28 -5.26
N ARG A 147 7.75 -10.49 -4.11
CA ARG A 147 6.33 -10.14 -3.88
C ARG A 147 6.21 -9.35 -2.59
N HIS A 148 5.40 -8.30 -2.57
CA HIS A 148 5.12 -7.53 -1.35
C HIS A 148 3.79 -8.00 -0.72
N ASP A 149 3.86 -8.89 0.27
CA ASP A 149 2.75 -9.35 1.15
C ASP A 149 3.30 -10.27 2.28
N GLY A 150 3.10 -9.85 3.55
CA GLY A 150 2.76 -10.76 4.66
C GLY A 150 3.80 -11.78 5.14
N ARG A 151 4.72 -11.32 6.01
CA ARG A 151 5.73 -12.10 6.77
C ARG A 151 6.83 -12.71 5.87
N ARG A 152 8.08 -12.75 6.37
CA ARG A 152 9.17 -13.54 5.76
C ARG A 152 8.76 -15.02 5.67
N ARG A 153 8.15 -15.41 4.55
CA ARG A 153 7.90 -16.78 4.15
C ARG A 153 8.71 -17.01 2.88
N GLN A 154 9.88 -17.63 3.03
CA GLN A 154 10.57 -18.17 1.87
C GLN A 154 9.77 -19.37 1.37
N ARG A 155 9.03 -19.21 0.27
CA ARG A 155 8.35 -20.31 -0.41
C ARG A 155 9.19 -20.74 -1.60
N TRP A 156 9.84 -21.89 -1.47
CA TRP A 156 10.58 -22.52 -2.55
C TRP A 156 9.62 -23.27 -3.46
N GLN A 157 9.63 -22.96 -4.75
CA GLN A 157 8.96 -23.79 -5.77
C GLN A 157 10.01 -24.65 -6.47
N ARG A 158 9.81 -25.97 -6.43
CA ARG A 158 10.62 -26.93 -7.19
C ARG A 158 10.00 -27.08 -8.57
N HIS A 159 10.77 -26.82 -9.61
CA HIS A 159 10.35 -27.10 -10.98
C HIS A 159 10.86 -28.50 -11.41
N PRO A 160 10.18 -29.22 -12.31
CA PRO A 160 10.74 -30.38 -12.96
C PRO A 160 11.88 -29.91 -13.90
N GLY A 161 13.13 -29.96 -13.42
CA GLY A 161 14.33 -29.47 -14.11
C GLY A 161 15.36 -28.87 -13.14
N PRO A 162 16.53 -28.40 -13.60
CA PRO A 162 17.58 -27.82 -12.75
C PRO A 162 17.22 -26.40 -12.25
N LYS A 163 15.93 -26.07 -12.14
CA LYS A 163 15.43 -24.74 -11.80
C LYS A 163 14.85 -24.71 -10.40
N ALA A 164 15.25 -23.72 -9.61
CA ALA A 164 14.64 -23.45 -8.31
C ALA A 164 14.25 -21.99 -8.20
N SER A 165 13.05 -21.72 -7.68
CA SER A 165 12.57 -20.35 -7.50
C SER A 165 12.22 -20.06 -6.06
N ALA A 166 12.49 -18.83 -5.61
CA ALA A 166 12.15 -18.35 -4.27
C ALA A 166 11.45 -17.00 -4.35
N TYR A 167 10.47 -16.77 -3.47
CA TYR A 167 9.86 -15.45 -3.33
C TYR A 167 10.44 -14.70 -2.14
N ILE A 168 10.75 -13.41 -2.34
CA ILE A 168 11.24 -12.52 -1.28
C ILE A 168 10.26 -11.35 -1.13
N ASP A 169 9.81 -11.12 0.09
CA ASP A 169 9.08 -9.92 0.50
C ASP A 169 10.02 -9.00 1.27
N THR A 170 9.99 -7.70 0.94
CA THR A 170 10.83 -6.70 1.59
C THR A 170 10.01 -5.47 1.91
N ARG A 171 9.91 -5.12 3.19
CA ARG A 171 9.29 -3.87 3.62
C ARG A 171 10.34 -2.97 4.22
N VAL A 172 10.36 -1.72 3.77
CA VAL A 172 11.31 -0.70 4.20
C VAL A 172 10.54 0.58 4.47
N MET A 173 11.04 1.35 5.44
CA MET A 173 10.44 2.63 5.79
C MET A 173 11.11 3.80 5.08
N THR A 174 12.25 3.59 4.41
CA THR A 174 13.02 4.66 3.77
C THR A 174 13.51 4.29 2.38
N LEU A 175 13.58 5.28 1.50
CA LEU A 175 14.12 5.16 0.14
C LEU A 175 15.58 4.73 0.17
N ARG A 176 16.34 5.17 1.18
CA ARG A 176 17.73 4.72 1.39
C ARG A 176 17.78 3.22 1.63
N ALA A 177 16.94 2.70 2.53
CA ALA A 177 16.89 1.27 2.81
C ALA A 177 16.42 0.47 1.57
N LEU A 178 15.44 1.00 0.81
CA LEU A 178 15.01 0.39 -0.45
C LEU A 178 16.18 0.24 -1.42
N LYS A 179 16.95 1.32 -1.64
CA LYS A 179 18.13 1.32 -2.52
C LYS A 179 19.18 0.31 -2.07
N THR A 180 19.47 0.25 -0.76
CA THR A 180 20.41 -0.74 -0.21
C THR A 180 19.96 -2.17 -0.45
N ILE A 181 18.67 -2.47 -0.21
CA ILE A 181 18.13 -3.82 -0.45
C ILE A 181 18.15 -4.16 -1.94
N LYS A 182 17.74 -3.24 -2.82
CA LYS A 182 17.75 -3.48 -4.27
C LYS A 182 19.16 -3.78 -4.78
N SER A 183 20.16 -2.99 -4.37
CA SER A 183 21.58 -3.27 -4.70
C SER A 183 22.05 -4.61 -4.13
N SER A 184 21.73 -4.91 -2.86
CA SER A 184 22.14 -6.19 -2.25
C SER A 184 21.54 -7.40 -2.98
N LEU A 185 20.33 -7.26 -3.53
CA LEU A 185 19.67 -8.33 -4.28
C LEU A 185 20.21 -8.45 -5.71
N SER A 186 20.49 -7.33 -6.40
CA SER A 186 21.06 -7.35 -7.75
C SER A 186 22.46 -7.96 -7.77
N ASP A 187 23.20 -7.81 -6.68
CA ASP A 187 24.61 -8.21 -6.60
C ASP A 187 24.80 -9.67 -6.13
N LEU A 188 23.71 -10.43 -5.94
CA LEU A 188 23.76 -11.81 -5.50
C LEU A 188 24.55 -12.71 -6.45
N GLN A 189 25.53 -13.42 -5.89
CA GLN A 189 26.36 -14.37 -6.63
C GLN A 189 25.95 -15.83 -6.33
N PRO A 190 25.98 -16.73 -7.32
CA PRO A 190 25.80 -18.15 -7.10
C PRO A 190 26.96 -18.71 -6.26
N HIS A 191 26.64 -19.44 -5.18
CA HIS A 191 27.65 -20.15 -4.38
C HIS A 191 28.03 -21.53 -4.95
N ILE A 192 27.24 -22.06 -5.90
CA ILE A 192 27.50 -23.37 -6.52
C ILE A 192 28.17 -23.11 -7.88
N PRO A 193 29.32 -23.74 -8.18
CA PRO A 193 29.98 -23.62 -9.48
C PRO A 193 29.03 -23.91 -10.65
N GLY A 194 29.07 -23.09 -11.69
CA GLY A 194 28.21 -23.22 -12.86
C GLY A 194 26.73 -22.85 -12.66
N ALA A 195 26.27 -22.57 -11.43
CA ALA A 195 24.92 -22.09 -11.20
C ALA A 195 24.75 -20.63 -11.64
N LYS A 196 23.51 -20.26 -11.99
CA LYS A 196 23.14 -18.87 -12.34
C LYS A 196 22.05 -18.38 -11.40
N VAL A 197 22.15 -17.11 -11.00
CA VAL A 197 21.14 -16.42 -10.18
C VAL A 197 20.72 -15.16 -10.91
N TRP A 198 19.43 -14.90 -10.96
CA TRP A 198 18.89 -13.60 -11.35
C TRP A 198 17.72 -13.24 -10.44
N VAL A 199 17.53 -11.94 -10.27
CA VAL A 199 16.46 -11.36 -9.44
C VAL A 199 15.55 -10.57 -10.35
N GLU A 200 14.24 -10.80 -10.20
CA GLU A 200 13.20 -10.05 -10.89
C GLU A 200 12.28 -9.39 -9.84
N GLU A 201 12.12 -8.07 -9.96
CA GLU A 201 11.12 -7.32 -9.21
C GLU A 201 9.76 -7.47 -9.89
N ILE A 202 8.77 -8.03 -9.19
CA ILE A 202 7.45 -8.30 -9.77
C ILE A 202 6.47 -7.17 -9.45
N HIS A 203 6.49 -6.69 -8.21
CA HIS A 203 5.70 -5.56 -7.75
C HIS A 203 6.50 -4.80 -6.70
N GLY A 204 6.41 -3.48 -6.72
CA GLY A 204 7.09 -2.62 -5.77
C GLY A 204 6.38 -1.29 -5.61
N ARG A 205 6.23 -0.85 -4.36
CA ARG A 205 5.88 0.52 -4.00
C ARG A 205 7.08 1.13 -3.29
N GLU A 206 7.42 2.37 -3.63
CA GLU A 206 8.35 3.16 -2.82
C GLU A 206 7.78 3.37 -1.40
N PRO A 207 8.62 3.50 -0.37
CA PRO A 207 8.15 3.81 0.97
C PRO A 207 7.58 5.21 1.06
N MET A 208 6.47 5.35 1.78
CA MET A 208 5.93 6.63 2.22
C MET A 208 6.63 7.02 3.53
N GLU A 209 7.72 7.79 3.41
CA GLU A 209 8.53 8.18 4.56
C GLU A 209 7.78 9.13 5.49
N HIS A 210 7.85 8.89 6.80
CA HIS A 210 7.43 9.87 7.81
C HIS A 210 8.52 10.94 7.91
N ASN A 211 8.33 12.01 7.13
CA ASN A 211 9.26 13.13 7.01
C ASN A 211 8.59 14.45 7.42
N ALA A 212 9.35 15.54 7.46
CA ALA A 212 8.83 16.84 7.88
C ALA A 212 7.63 17.34 7.05
N GLN A 213 7.51 16.93 5.78
CA GLN A 213 6.37 17.29 4.94
C GLN A 213 5.11 16.51 5.35
N MET A 214 5.25 15.20 5.58
CA MET A 214 4.18 14.36 6.14
C MET A 214 3.69 14.91 7.48
N GLU A 215 4.61 15.28 8.37
CA GLU A 215 4.28 15.85 9.69
C GLU A 215 3.46 17.14 9.56
N ARG A 216 3.81 18.03 8.62
CA ARG A 216 3.06 19.27 8.37
C ARG A 216 1.67 18.98 7.81
N SER A 217 1.57 18.13 6.78
CA SER A 217 0.29 17.73 6.21
C SER A 217 -0.62 17.07 7.24
N PHE A 218 -0.07 16.18 8.07
CA PHE A 218 -0.81 15.55 9.15
C PHE A 218 -1.27 16.55 10.20
N ALA A 219 -0.42 17.48 10.62
CA ALA A 219 -0.78 18.52 11.59
C ALA A 219 -1.94 19.39 11.08
N GLN A 220 -1.94 19.74 9.79
CA GLN A 220 -3.03 20.49 9.17
C GLN A 220 -4.33 19.68 9.11
N CYS A 221 -4.27 18.40 8.69
CA CYS A 221 -5.41 17.50 8.72
C CYS A 221 -6.00 17.35 10.12
N LYS A 222 -5.14 17.21 11.13
CA LYS A 222 -5.53 17.13 12.54
C LYS A 222 -6.25 18.41 13.00
N ALA A 223 -5.70 19.58 12.71
CA ALA A 223 -6.31 20.87 13.07
C ALA A 223 -7.69 21.06 12.41
N ILE A 224 -7.85 20.61 11.16
CA ILE A 224 -9.14 20.61 10.46
C ILE A 224 -10.10 19.61 11.09
N GLY A 225 -9.61 18.41 11.44
CA GLY A 225 -10.37 17.40 12.17
C GLY A 225 -10.95 17.94 13.48
N GLU A 226 -10.13 18.62 14.28
CA GLU A 226 -10.56 19.22 15.55
C GLU A 226 -11.70 20.24 15.37
N LYS A 227 -11.66 21.05 14.31
CA LYS A 227 -12.74 22.02 13.99
C LYS A 227 -14.06 21.34 13.63
N VAL A 228 -14.02 20.16 13.02
CA VAL A 228 -15.23 19.38 12.68
C VAL A 228 -15.61 18.37 13.78
N GLY A 229 -14.98 18.47 14.96
CA GLY A 229 -15.27 17.61 16.11
C GLY A 229 -14.72 16.18 15.98
N LEU A 230 -13.71 15.96 15.14
CA LEU A 230 -13.09 14.66 14.90
C LEU A 230 -11.64 14.62 15.42
N THR A 231 -11.35 13.65 16.28
CA THR A 231 -9.96 13.35 16.66
C THR A 231 -9.28 12.52 15.58
N VAL A 232 -8.29 13.08 14.91
CA VAL A 232 -7.45 12.39 13.92
C VAL A 232 -6.18 11.88 14.60
N ARG A 233 -5.77 10.65 14.25
CA ARG A 233 -4.55 10.01 14.74
C ARG A 233 -3.73 9.53 13.55
N GLU A 234 -2.40 9.53 13.71
CA GLU A 234 -1.49 8.86 12.80
C GLU A 234 -1.31 7.40 13.24
N ASP A 235 -1.13 6.52 12.27
CA ASP A 235 -0.69 5.14 12.49
C ASP A 235 0.08 4.65 11.26
N GLY A 236 0.85 3.57 11.43
CA GLY A 236 1.53 2.90 10.33
C GLY A 236 0.70 1.75 9.78
N SER A 237 0.66 1.62 8.46
CA SER A 237 0.17 0.41 7.80
C SER A 237 1.33 -0.51 7.46
N GLY A 238 1.03 -1.81 7.31
CA GLY A 238 1.98 -2.75 6.75
C GLY A 238 1.96 -2.78 5.21
N GLY A 239 0.87 -2.33 4.60
CA GLY A 239 0.64 -2.35 3.15
C GLY A 239 1.18 -1.11 2.45
N GLY A 240 1.10 -1.11 1.12
CA GLY A 240 1.27 0.10 0.32
C GLY A 240 -0.05 0.44 -0.38
N SER A 241 -0.17 1.68 -0.84
CA SER A 241 -1.30 2.17 -1.62
C SER A 241 -0.78 2.95 -2.83
N ASP A 242 -1.69 3.52 -3.62
CA ASP A 242 -1.33 4.50 -4.64
C ASP A 242 -0.68 5.77 -4.04
N GLY A 243 -0.88 6.05 -2.75
CA GLY A 243 -0.35 7.21 -2.04
C GLY A 243 1.16 7.12 -1.87
N ASN A 244 1.72 5.91 -1.84
CA ASN A 244 3.16 5.69 -1.89
C ASN A 244 3.81 6.31 -3.13
N ILE A 245 3.13 6.28 -4.28
CA ILE A 245 3.66 6.81 -5.53
C ILE A 245 3.81 8.32 -5.42
N THR A 246 2.74 9.01 -5.01
CA THR A 246 2.71 10.47 -4.95
C THR A 246 3.61 10.99 -3.84
N ALA A 247 3.64 10.30 -2.70
CA ALA A 247 4.56 10.61 -1.61
C ALA A 247 6.04 10.49 -2.04
N ALA A 248 6.39 9.43 -2.78
CA ALA A 248 7.75 9.24 -3.27
C ALA A 248 8.17 10.28 -4.32
N MET A 249 7.20 10.93 -4.97
CA MET A 249 7.42 12.07 -5.87
C MET A 249 7.56 13.41 -5.12
N GLY A 250 7.45 13.41 -3.79
CA GLY A 250 7.51 14.61 -2.96
C GLY A 250 6.20 15.39 -2.94
N VAL A 251 5.08 14.81 -3.37
CA VAL A 251 3.76 15.45 -3.25
C VAL A 251 3.21 15.22 -1.84
N PRO A 252 2.79 16.27 -1.11
CA PRO A 252 2.10 16.13 0.16
C PRO A 252 0.93 15.16 0.02
N THR A 253 1.03 14.02 0.70
CA THR A 253 0.08 12.93 0.54
C THR A 253 -0.35 12.44 1.91
N LEU A 254 -1.67 12.35 2.12
CA LEU A 254 -2.26 11.66 3.26
C LEU A 254 -3.05 10.46 2.78
N ASP A 255 -2.91 9.35 3.50
CA ASP A 255 -3.64 8.11 3.27
C ASP A 255 -4.36 7.68 4.55
N GLY A 256 -5.27 6.71 4.46
CA GLY A 256 -6.05 6.24 5.61
C GLY A 256 -7.24 7.15 5.98
N LEU A 257 -7.70 7.99 5.05
CA LEU A 257 -8.79 8.94 5.28
C LEU A 257 -10.20 8.35 5.04
N GLY A 258 -10.27 7.05 4.77
CA GLY A 258 -11.51 6.30 4.57
C GLY A 258 -12.38 6.14 5.84
N PRO A 259 -13.48 5.37 5.74
CA PRO A 259 -14.37 5.11 6.86
C PRO A 259 -13.65 4.39 8.01
N GLN A 260 -14.31 4.31 9.17
CA GLN A 260 -13.96 3.28 10.15
C GLN A 260 -14.57 1.95 9.71
N GLY A 261 -13.85 0.86 9.94
CA GLY A 261 -14.24 -0.48 9.53
C GLY A 261 -13.21 -1.50 10.00
N ASP A 262 -13.35 -2.72 9.48
CA ASP A 262 -12.40 -3.82 9.67
C ASP A 262 -12.53 -4.80 8.50
N GLY A 263 -11.58 -5.72 8.39
CA GLY A 263 -11.61 -6.82 7.44
C GLY A 263 -11.18 -6.43 6.03
N LEU A 264 -10.20 -5.54 5.90
CA LEU A 264 -9.51 -5.27 4.62
C LEU A 264 -9.05 -6.61 3.99
N HIS A 265 -9.48 -6.86 2.75
CA HIS A 265 -9.30 -8.12 2.02
C HIS A 265 -9.79 -9.39 2.75
N ALA A 266 -10.75 -9.28 3.67
CA ALA A 266 -11.30 -10.40 4.44
C ALA A 266 -12.79 -10.64 4.15
N VAL A 267 -13.29 -11.81 4.57
CA VAL A 267 -14.71 -12.17 4.41
C VAL A 267 -15.64 -11.33 5.28
N HIS A 268 -15.14 -10.87 6.43
CA HIS A 268 -15.86 -10.06 7.42
C HIS A 268 -15.67 -8.54 7.20
N GLU A 269 -15.29 -8.16 5.99
CA GLU A 269 -15.14 -6.77 5.57
C GLU A 269 -16.40 -5.95 5.89
N HIS A 270 -16.24 -4.84 6.61
CA HIS A 270 -17.33 -3.95 6.93
C HIS A 270 -16.90 -2.51 7.17
N VAL A 271 -17.87 -1.60 7.07
CA VAL A 271 -17.75 -0.21 7.53
C VAL A 271 -18.68 0.05 8.71
N VAL A 272 -18.27 0.92 9.62
CA VAL A 272 -19.14 1.52 10.64
C VAL A 272 -19.89 2.67 9.97
N ILE A 273 -21.19 2.52 9.72
CA ILE A 273 -21.99 3.47 8.91
C ILE A 273 -21.87 4.90 9.44
N ASN A 274 -21.95 5.07 10.76
CA ASN A 274 -21.91 6.39 11.41
C ASN A 274 -20.57 7.12 11.24
N SER A 275 -19.50 6.43 10.83
CA SER A 275 -18.21 7.06 10.52
C SER A 275 -18.20 7.77 9.16
N LEU A 276 -19.05 7.37 8.22
CA LEU A 276 -19.11 7.95 6.88
C LEU A 276 -19.37 9.46 6.89
N PRO A 277 -20.43 9.99 7.55
CA PRO A 277 -20.66 11.44 7.59
C PRO A 277 -19.55 12.19 8.32
N GLN A 278 -18.94 11.61 9.35
CA GLN A 278 -17.82 12.23 10.09
C GLN A 278 -16.60 12.39 9.19
N ARG A 279 -16.26 11.36 8.41
CA ARG A 279 -15.17 11.41 7.44
C ARG A 279 -15.48 12.35 6.26
N ALA A 280 -16.73 12.39 5.80
CA ALA A 280 -17.14 13.35 4.77
C ALA A 280 -16.99 14.80 5.25
N ALA A 281 -17.30 15.09 6.52
CA ALA A 281 -17.06 16.39 7.12
C ALA A 281 -15.56 16.73 7.19
N LEU A 282 -14.69 15.77 7.55
CA LEU A 282 -13.23 15.96 7.51
C LEU A 282 -12.76 16.29 6.09
N ILE A 283 -13.14 15.49 5.09
CA ILE A 283 -12.75 15.74 3.69
C ILE A 283 -13.29 17.09 3.19
N ALA A 284 -14.53 17.46 3.54
CA ALA A 284 -15.07 18.77 3.20
C ALA A 284 -14.27 19.92 3.84
N GLY A 285 -13.88 19.78 5.11
CA GLY A 285 -13.00 20.70 5.81
C GLY A 285 -11.63 20.82 5.15
N MET A 286 -11.04 19.68 4.75
CA MET A 286 -9.77 19.66 4.00
C MET A 286 -9.92 20.39 2.66
N LEU A 287 -10.94 20.08 1.86
CA LEU A 287 -11.15 20.76 0.58
C LEU A 287 -11.28 22.29 0.74
N LYS A 288 -11.96 22.75 1.80
CA LYS A 288 -12.19 24.17 2.07
C LYS A 288 -11.00 24.92 2.66
N GLU A 289 -10.33 24.32 3.64
CA GLU A 289 -9.35 24.99 4.51
C GLU A 289 -7.89 24.61 4.23
N TRP A 290 -7.65 23.65 3.33
CA TRP A 290 -6.29 23.26 2.99
C TRP A 290 -5.55 24.39 2.26
N VAL A 291 -4.45 24.78 2.88
CA VAL A 291 -3.42 25.70 2.38
C VAL A 291 -2.30 24.84 1.81
N SER A 292 -2.09 24.94 0.50
CA SER A 292 -0.95 24.34 -0.19
C SER A 292 0.29 25.23 -0.05
N GLU A 293 1.46 24.61 0.07
CA GLU A 293 2.76 25.30 0.04
C GLU A 293 3.15 25.80 -1.37
#